data_AF-A0A218QWR6-F1
#
_entry.id   AF-A0A218QWR6-F1
#
_cell.length_a   1.000
_cell.length_b   1.000
_cell.length_c   1.000
_cell.angle_alpha   90.00
_cell.angle_beta   90.00
_cell.angle_gamma   90.00
#
_symmetry.space_group_name_H-M   'P 1'
#
loop_
_entity.id
_entity.type
_entity.pdbx_description
1 polymer ?
#
loop_
_entity_poly.entity_id
_entity_poly.type
_entity_poly.pdbx_seq_one_letter_code
_entity_poly.pdbx_strand_id
1 'polypeptide(L)'
;MRRVPHSTPAQFRTKILGGVDYNESFALSLNLYYVGKEDNDRIYFNQYSETHHRFEFGYGKTLLVPESQLRFNSKKFESTELLICHGDLITRLTFQREENQGEVEDATGCIININRVDLQFSQGRSLFNQRSEYKIVHLLHLKISSDRVVIESIDGFDDTSIKKPNRSFDRVQAKLKFQNPESEAQFLNHLRQEDNSEGKCVILGRIYEKKFAESFGE
;
A
#
# COMPACT_ATOMS: atom_id res chain seq x y z
N MET A 1 -15.45 14.97 -15.53
CA MET A 1 -14.88 14.80 -14.17
C MET A 1 -13.91 15.94 -13.90
N ARG A 2 -14.08 16.68 -12.81
CA ARG A 2 -13.16 17.76 -12.42
C ARG A 2 -11.87 17.11 -11.92
N ARG A 3 -10.75 17.33 -12.60
CA ARG A 3 -9.44 16.78 -12.21
C ARG A 3 -8.91 17.59 -11.02
N VAL A 4 -8.64 16.94 -9.90
CA VAL A 4 -8.03 17.59 -8.73
C VAL A 4 -6.51 17.49 -8.90
N PRO A 5 -5.79 18.62 -8.97
CA PRO A 5 -4.34 18.59 -9.11
C PRO A 5 -3.69 17.95 -7.87
N HIS A 6 -2.57 17.27 -8.09
CA HIS A 6 -1.76 16.70 -7.01
C HIS A 6 -1.14 17.84 -6.18
N SER A 7 -1.07 17.66 -4.87
CA SER A 7 -0.36 18.59 -3.97
C SER A 7 1.13 18.24 -3.95
N THR A 8 1.99 19.25 -3.99
CA THR A 8 3.43 19.09 -3.71
C THR A 8 3.68 18.98 -2.20
N PRO A 9 4.88 18.54 -1.75
CA PRO A 9 5.22 18.51 -0.33
C PRO A 9 4.99 19.83 0.40
N ALA A 10 5.38 20.94 -0.21
CA ALA A 10 5.22 22.27 0.36
C ALA A 10 3.74 22.68 0.46
N GLN A 11 2.94 22.40 -0.57
CA GLN A 11 1.50 22.66 -0.55
C GLN A 11 0.78 21.80 0.49
N PHE A 12 1.19 20.54 0.63
CA PHE A 12 0.63 19.65 1.63
C PHE A 12 0.92 20.16 3.05
N ARG A 13 2.17 20.50 3.35
CA ARG A 13 2.57 21.09 4.64
C ARG A 13 1.79 22.37 4.96
N THR A 14 1.73 23.30 4.01
CA THR A 14 1.21 24.66 4.27
C THR A 14 -0.30 24.77 4.12
N LYS A 15 -0.88 24.23 3.05
CA LYS A 15 -2.31 24.41 2.71
C LYS A 15 -3.18 23.28 3.25
N ILE A 16 -2.66 22.05 3.33
CA ILE A 16 -3.45 20.89 3.77
C ILE A 16 -3.31 20.68 5.27
N LEU A 17 -2.10 20.75 5.81
CA LEU A 17 -1.83 20.56 7.23
C LEU A 17 -1.82 21.86 8.05
N GLY A 18 -2.01 23.02 7.41
CA GLY A 18 -2.13 24.31 8.11
C GLY A 18 -0.81 24.93 8.56
N GLY A 19 0.32 24.57 7.93
CA GLY A 19 1.60 25.24 8.17
C GLY A 19 2.43 24.63 9.30
N VAL A 20 2.48 23.30 9.39
CA VAL A 20 3.19 22.57 10.45
C VAL A 20 4.68 22.90 10.51
N ASP A 21 5.27 22.87 11.70
CA ASP A 21 6.67 23.20 11.91
C ASP A 21 7.65 22.18 11.30
N TYR A 22 8.85 22.65 10.99
CA TYR A 22 9.94 21.80 10.52
C TYR A 22 10.59 21.07 11.69
N ASN A 23 11.13 19.88 11.40
CA ASN A 23 11.85 18.99 12.33
C ASN A 23 11.01 18.47 13.51
N GLU A 24 9.70 18.72 13.50
CA GLU A 24 8.76 18.15 14.46
C GLU A 24 8.01 16.97 13.85
N SER A 25 7.71 15.96 14.67
CA SER A 25 6.89 14.83 14.25
C SER A 25 5.41 15.17 14.41
N PHE A 26 4.74 15.35 13.27
CA PHE A 26 3.37 15.78 13.18
C PHE A 26 2.42 14.58 13.02
N ALA A 27 1.43 14.46 13.90
CA ALA A 27 0.39 13.45 13.79
C ALA A 27 -0.68 13.88 12.78
N LEU A 28 -0.95 13.02 11.80
CA LEU A 28 -1.93 13.31 10.75
C LEU A 28 -3.35 13.09 11.28
N SER A 29 -4.18 14.13 11.18
CA SER A 29 -5.63 14.02 11.43
C SER A 29 -6.42 13.42 10.26
N LEU A 30 -5.74 13.18 9.14
CA LEU A 30 -6.27 12.57 7.93
C LEU A 30 -5.58 11.23 7.68
N ASN A 31 -6.24 10.34 6.95
CA ASN A 31 -5.62 9.08 6.54
C ASN A 31 -4.77 9.34 5.30
N LEU A 32 -3.46 9.14 5.37
CA LEU A 32 -2.55 9.26 4.23
C LEU A 32 -2.05 7.87 3.84
N TYR A 33 -2.48 7.35 2.70
CA TYR A 33 -2.11 6.03 2.22
C TYR A 33 -1.03 6.12 1.15
N TYR A 34 -0.02 5.25 1.21
CA TYR A 34 0.94 5.10 0.12
C TYR A 34 0.32 4.32 -1.05
N VAL A 35 0.46 4.84 -2.26
CA VAL A 35 -0.15 4.27 -3.48
C VAL A 35 0.89 3.71 -4.44
N GLY A 36 2.15 4.11 -4.33
CA GLY A 36 3.23 3.59 -5.17
C GLY A 36 4.02 4.66 -5.91
N LYS A 37 4.95 4.20 -6.73
CA LYS A 37 5.81 5.03 -7.56
C LYS A 37 5.19 5.30 -8.94
N GLU A 38 5.51 6.45 -9.52
CA GLU A 38 5.18 6.83 -10.88
C GLU A 38 6.30 7.64 -11.53
N ASP A 39 6.67 7.23 -12.74
CA ASP A 39 7.72 7.89 -13.54
C ASP A 39 7.14 8.82 -14.60
N ASN A 40 5.83 8.74 -14.83
CA ASN A 40 5.11 9.52 -15.84
C ASN A 40 3.88 10.16 -15.23
N ASP A 41 3.61 11.39 -15.64
CA ASP A 41 2.38 12.10 -15.31
C ASP A 41 1.19 11.37 -15.93
N ARG A 42 0.30 10.85 -15.09
CA ARG A 42 -0.87 10.07 -15.52
C ARG A 42 -1.91 10.89 -16.31
N ILE A 43 -1.81 12.22 -16.26
CA ILE A 43 -2.76 13.16 -16.86
C ILE A 43 -2.25 13.67 -18.20
N TYR A 44 -0.98 14.06 -18.24
CA TYR A 44 -0.35 14.67 -19.41
C TYR A 44 0.55 13.72 -20.19
N PHE A 45 0.77 12.50 -19.67
CA PHE A 45 1.66 11.48 -20.24
C PHE A 45 3.10 11.96 -20.45
N ASN A 46 3.51 12.98 -19.69
CA ASN A 46 4.87 13.48 -19.69
C ASN A 46 5.71 12.68 -18.72
N GLN A 47 6.93 12.34 -19.11
CA GLN A 47 7.88 11.71 -18.21
C GLN A 47 8.39 12.73 -17.18
N TYR A 48 8.38 12.35 -15.90
CA TYR A 48 8.99 13.15 -14.85
C TYR A 48 10.52 13.11 -14.97
N SER A 49 11.18 14.16 -14.51
CA SER A 49 12.66 14.20 -14.44
C SER A 49 13.25 13.20 -13.45
N GLU A 50 12.44 12.75 -12.48
CA GLU A 50 12.78 11.74 -11.49
C GLU A 50 11.54 10.93 -11.09
N THR A 51 11.73 9.79 -10.43
CA THR A 51 10.65 8.99 -9.85
C THR A 51 9.85 9.82 -8.86
N HIS A 52 8.52 9.74 -8.91
CA HIS A 52 7.64 10.36 -7.93
C HIS A 52 6.87 9.30 -7.16
N HIS A 53 6.55 9.60 -5.90
CA HIS A 53 5.82 8.74 -4.99
C HIS A 53 4.47 9.33 -4.67
N ARG A 54 3.41 8.57 -4.95
CA ARG A 54 2.02 8.98 -4.80
C ARG A 54 1.47 8.53 -3.45
N PHE A 55 0.79 9.46 -2.80
CA PHE A 55 0.01 9.24 -1.60
C PHE A 55 -1.41 9.75 -1.79
N GLU A 56 -2.39 9.10 -1.17
CA GLU A 56 -3.81 9.48 -1.23
C GLU A 56 -4.34 9.80 0.16
N PHE A 57 -5.09 10.89 0.28
CA PHE A 57 -5.64 11.35 1.56
C PHE A 57 -7.12 11.76 1.51
N GLY A 58 -7.82 11.33 0.46
CA GLY A 58 -9.24 11.57 0.28
C GLY A 58 -9.64 11.42 -1.18
N TYR A 59 -10.93 11.49 -1.47
CA TYR A 59 -11.46 11.30 -2.82
C TYR A 59 -10.82 12.24 -3.85
N GLY A 60 -9.96 11.67 -4.70
CA GLY A 60 -9.20 12.39 -5.73
C GLY A 60 -8.09 13.31 -5.19
N LYS A 61 -7.87 13.38 -3.88
CA LYS A 61 -6.85 14.21 -3.26
C LYS A 61 -5.58 13.42 -3.05
N THR A 62 -4.50 13.91 -3.62
CA THR A 62 -3.23 13.19 -3.75
C THR A 62 -2.08 14.11 -3.41
N LEU A 63 -1.09 13.56 -2.73
CA LEU A 63 0.22 14.16 -2.52
C LEU A 63 1.19 13.42 -3.43
N LEU A 64 1.92 14.16 -4.26
CA LEU A 64 2.94 13.61 -5.13
C LEU A 64 4.29 14.15 -4.68
N VAL A 65 5.19 13.25 -4.27
CA VAL A 65 6.48 13.58 -3.68
C VAL A 65 7.59 13.12 -4.62
N PRO A 66 8.45 14.01 -5.12
CA PRO A 66 9.66 13.60 -5.83
C PRO A 66 10.57 12.76 -4.93
N GLU A 67 11.24 11.77 -5.50
CA GLU A 67 12.17 10.90 -4.79
C GLU A 67 13.24 11.67 -4.00
N SER A 68 13.78 12.73 -4.60
CA SER A 68 14.72 13.67 -3.98
C SER A 68 14.21 14.31 -2.68
N GLN A 69 12.88 14.46 -2.54
CA GLN A 69 12.20 15.09 -1.40
C GLN A 69 11.57 14.09 -0.43
N LEU A 70 11.82 12.79 -0.59
CA LEU A 70 11.28 11.75 0.28
C LEU A 70 12.39 11.03 1.05
N ARG A 71 12.16 10.80 2.34
CA ARG A 71 13.06 10.07 3.23
C ARG A 71 12.29 9.03 4.02
N PHE A 72 12.96 7.93 4.34
CA PHE A 72 12.47 6.91 5.25
C PHE A 72 13.47 6.67 6.37
N ASN A 73 13.07 6.80 7.63
CA ASN A 73 13.97 6.78 8.79
C ASN A 73 15.22 7.67 8.56
N SER A 74 15.01 8.87 8.02
CA SER A 74 16.02 9.87 7.66
C SER A 74 17.01 9.47 6.55
N LYS A 75 16.81 8.34 5.87
CA LYS A 75 17.62 7.91 4.72
C LYS A 75 16.89 8.15 3.40
N LYS A 76 17.63 8.15 2.29
CA LYS A 76 17.05 8.24 0.94
C LYS A 76 16.01 7.14 0.71
N PHE A 77 14.91 7.50 0.07
CA PHE A 77 13.79 6.60 -0.13
C PHE A 77 14.11 5.42 -1.07
N GLU A 78 15.05 5.59 -2.01
CA GLU A 78 15.49 4.55 -2.96
C GLU A 78 15.98 3.28 -2.25
N SER A 79 16.54 3.44 -1.05
CA SER A 79 17.08 2.35 -0.24
C SER A 79 16.01 1.55 0.53
N THR A 80 14.73 1.84 0.28
CA THR A 80 13.59 1.37 1.09
C THR A 80 12.67 0.41 0.35
N GLU A 81 13.11 -0.10 -0.80
CA GLU A 81 12.38 -1.14 -1.52
C GLU A 81 11.97 -2.24 -0.53
N LEU A 82 10.67 -2.53 -0.47
CA LEU A 82 10.03 -3.46 0.46
C LEU A 82 9.86 -2.97 1.91
N LEU A 83 9.97 -1.69 2.26
CA LEU A 83 9.67 -1.19 3.62
C LEU A 83 8.32 -0.49 3.76
N ILE A 84 7.80 0.04 2.66
CA ILE A 84 6.46 0.62 2.54
C ILE A 84 5.77 0.05 1.30
N CYS A 85 4.56 -0.46 1.48
CA CYS A 85 3.75 -1.11 0.44
C CYS A 85 2.47 -0.34 0.14
N HIS A 86 1.88 -0.66 -1.01
CA HIS A 86 0.59 -0.12 -1.41
C HIS A 86 -0.45 -0.32 -0.29
N GLY A 87 -1.16 0.76 0.03
CA GLY A 87 -2.19 0.78 1.07
C GLY A 87 -1.67 0.91 2.51
N ASP A 88 -0.35 0.97 2.74
CA ASP A 88 0.18 1.28 4.06
C ASP A 88 -0.26 2.70 4.47
N LEU A 89 -0.75 2.83 5.70
CA LEU A 89 -1.21 4.09 6.27
C LEU A 89 -0.05 4.78 6.99
N ILE A 90 0.21 6.02 6.62
CA ILE A 90 1.15 6.89 7.32
C ILE A 90 0.36 7.67 8.37
N THR A 91 0.75 7.52 9.64
CA THR A 91 0.08 8.15 10.79
C THR A 91 0.76 9.43 11.25
N ARG A 92 2.07 9.56 11.02
CA ARG A 92 2.85 10.75 11.35
C ARG A 92 3.90 11.04 10.28
N LEU A 93 4.29 12.31 10.16
CA LEU A 93 5.32 12.78 9.25
C LEU A 93 6.25 13.78 9.96
N THR A 94 7.48 13.86 9.50
CA THR A 94 8.38 14.99 9.82
C THR A 94 8.73 15.73 8.54
N PHE A 95 8.71 17.05 8.58
CA PHE A 95 9.13 17.89 7.45
C PHE A 95 10.51 18.48 7.74
N GLN A 96 11.40 18.47 6.77
CA GLN A 96 12.72 19.12 6.86
C GLN A 96 12.82 20.21 5.79
N ARG A 97 13.61 21.25 6.06
CA ARG A 97 13.94 22.24 5.03
C ARG A 97 14.92 21.63 4.05
N GLU A 98 14.75 21.95 2.78
CA GLU A 98 15.75 21.60 1.77
C GLU A 98 16.94 22.57 1.91
N GLU A 99 18.14 22.05 2.19
CA GLU A 99 19.32 22.88 2.50
C GLU A 99 19.96 23.55 1.26
N ASN A 100 19.41 23.32 0.07
CA ASN A 100 19.94 23.85 -1.18
C ASN A 100 19.05 24.96 -1.74
N GLN A 101 19.24 26.18 -1.26
CA GLN A 101 19.13 27.41 -2.05
C GLN A 101 19.73 28.55 -1.24
N GLY A 102 20.92 29.00 -1.66
CA GLY A 102 21.57 30.15 -1.05
C GLY A 102 20.66 31.36 -1.05
N GLU A 103 20.60 32.05 0.10
CA GLU A 103 20.21 33.45 0.29
C GLU A 103 19.16 34.07 -0.67
N VAL A 104 18.09 33.35 -0.97
CA VAL A 104 16.86 33.93 -1.52
C VAL A 104 15.72 33.45 -0.63
N GLU A 105 14.98 34.39 -0.07
CA GLU A 105 13.98 34.24 1.01
C GLU A 105 12.77 33.33 0.70
N ASP A 106 12.82 32.51 -0.34
CA ASP A 106 11.76 31.59 -0.76
C ASP A 106 12.29 30.15 -0.91
N ALA A 107 12.88 29.58 0.15
CA ALA A 107 13.13 28.15 0.25
C ALA A 107 11.80 27.37 0.27
N THR A 108 11.21 27.18 -0.91
CA THR A 108 9.90 26.54 -1.13
C THR A 108 9.97 25.01 -1.13
N GLY A 109 11.17 24.45 -1.10
CA GLY A 109 11.40 23.01 -1.01
C GLY A 109 11.28 22.48 0.42
N CYS A 110 10.55 21.37 0.61
CA CYS A 110 10.58 20.63 1.85
C CYS A 110 10.75 19.14 1.59
N ILE A 111 11.48 18.49 2.48
CA ILE A 111 11.70 17.05 2.47
C ILE A 111 10.71 16.43 3.46
N ILE A 112 10.01 15.39 3.03
CA ILE A 112 9.13 14.58 3.88
C ILE A 112 9.92 13.38 4.39
N ASN A 113 9.92 13.17 5.70
CA ASN A 113 10.45 11.97 6.33
C ASN A 113 9.31 11.14 6.95
N ILE A 114 9.28 9.86 6.58
CA ILE A 114 8.39 8.84 7.15
C ILE A 114 9.25 7.91 8.01
N ASN A 115 8.85 7.64 9.25
CA ASN A 115 9.53 6.61 10.04
C ASN A 115 8.73 5.31 10.05
N ARG A 116 9.42 4.17 10.18
CA ARG A 116 8.78 2.85 10.23
C ARG A 116 7.73 2.75 11.36
N VAL A 117 8.03 3.36 12.50
CA VAL A 117 7.12 3.38 13.67
C VAL A 117 5.84 4.17 13.42
N ASP A 118 5.82 5.02 12.40
CA ASP A 118 4.68 5.86 12.04
C ASP A 118 3.81 5.19 10.95
N LEU A 119 4.11 3.95 10.56
CA LEU A 119 3.33 3.16 9.62
C LEU A 119 2.34 2.24 10.32
N GLN A 120 1.12 2.20 9.81
CA GLN A 120 0.17 1.12 10.04
C GLN A 120 0.09 0.30 8.75
N PHE A 121 0.51 -0.96 8.83
CA PHE A 121 0.62 -1.84 7.66
C PHE A 121 -0.74 -2.19 7.08
N SER A 122 -0.79 -2.27 5.75
CA SER A 122 -1.94 -2.80 5.03
C SER A 122 -2.15 -4.28 5.34
N GLN A 123 -3.36 -4.79 5.06
CA GLN A 123 -3.65 -6.21 5.23
C GLN A 123 -2.75 -7.08 4.33
N GLY A 124 -2.52 -6.66 3.09
CA GLY A 124 -1.62 -7.35 2.15
C GLY A 124 -0.18 -7.41 2.65
N ARG A 125 0.34 -6.29 3.16
CA ARG A 125 1.66 -6.21 3.80
C ARG A 125 1.76 -7.15 5.01
N SER A 126 0.75 -7.16 5.87
CA SER A 126 0.71 -7.97 7.09
C SER A 126 0.72 -9.47 6.75
N LEU A 127 -0.09 -9.88 5.79
CA LEU A 127 -0.13 -11.25 5.27
C LEU A 127 1.22 -11.65 4.65
N PHE A 128 1.85 -10.77 3.87
CA PHE A 128 3.18 -11.02 3.32
C PHE A 128 4.24 -11.22 4.40
N ASN A 129 4.32 -10.34 5.42
CA ASN A 129 5.28 -10.46 6.52
C ASN A 129 5.11 -11.78 7.28
N GLN A 130 3.87 -12.19 7.56
CA GLN A 130 3.57 -13.50 8.15
C GLN A 130 4.17 -14.66 7.36
N ARG A 131 4.09 -14.58 6.02
CA ARG A 131 4.68 -15.61 5.18
C ARG A 131 6.20 -15.48 5.10
N SER A 132 6.74 -14.30 4.86
CA SER A 132 8.16 -14.11 4.55
C SER A 132 9.04 -14.27 5.78
N GLU A 133 8.65 -13.66 6.91
CA GLU A 133 9.41 -13.69 8.17
C GLU A 133 9.09 -14.95 8.98
N TYR A 134 7.81 -15.28 9.15
CA TYR A 134 7.36 -16.34 10.09
C TYR A 134 7.01 -17.67 9.42
N LYS A 135 7.09 -17.75 8.08
CA LYS A 135 6.78 -18.95 7.28
C LYS A 135 5.36 -19.50 7.52
N ILE A 136 4.43 -18.65 7.94
CA ILE A 136 3.04 -19.01 8.19
C ILE A 136 2.37 -19.39 6.86
N VAL A 137 1.58 -20.46 6.89
CA VAL A 137 0.68 -20.87 5.80
C VAL A 137 -0.71 -20.34 6.13
N HIS A 138 -1.35 -19.70 5.14
CA HIS A 138 -2.65 -19.07 5.31
C HIS A 138 -3.76 -20.00 4.82
N LEU A 139 -4.96 -19.91 5.41
CA LEU A 139 -6.16 -20.57 4.89
C LEU A 139 -6.93 -19.54 4.05
N LEU A 140 -7.25 -19.90 2.81
CA LEU A 140 -8.08 -19.08 1.93
C LEU A 140 -9.50 -19.62 1.96
N HIS A 141 -10.44 -18.79 2.37
CA HIS A 141 -11.86 -19.10 2.26
C HIS A 141 -12.34 -18.62 0.90
N LEU A 142 -12.75 -19.55 0.07
CA LEU A 142 -13.16 -19.32 -1.30
C LEU A 142 -14.68 -19.39 -1.40
N LYS A 143 -15.25 -18.50 -2.21
CA LYS A 143 -16.63 -18.59 -2.66
C LYS A 143 -16.65 -18.89 -4.15
N ILE A 144 -17.39 -19.92 -4.51
CA ILE A 144 -17.60 -20.39 -5.87
C ILE A 144 -19.00 -19.95 -6.29
N SER A 145 -19.07 -19.11 -7.32
CA SER A 145 -20.33 -18.76 -7.97
C SER A 145 -20.23 -19.15 -9.44
N SER A 146 -21.05 -20.09 -9.89
CA SER A 146 -21.30 -20.53 -11.29
C SER A 146 -20.08 -20.66 -12.22
N ASP A 147 -19.36 -19.59 -12.51
CA ASP A 147 -18.24 -19.44 -13.42
C ASP A 147 -16.95 -18.89 -12.79
N ARG A 148 -16.93 -18.55 -11.49
CA ARG A 148 -15.82 -17.83 -10.84
C ARG A 148 -15.53 -18.31 -9.44
N VAL A 149 -14.26 -18.21 -9.06
CA VAL A 149 -13.78 -18.39 -7.69
C VAL A 149 -13.31 -17.03 -7.15
N VAL A 150 -13.81 -16.65 -5.99
CA VAL A 150 -13.42 -15.41 -5.30
C VAL A 150 -12.90 -15.76 -3.92
N ILE A 151 -11.83 -15.08 -3.48
CA ILE A 151 -11.36 -15.18 -2.09
C ILE A 151 -12.29 -14.32 -1.24
N GLU A 152 -13.05 -14.95 -0.34
CA GLU A 152 -13.98 -14.27 0.59
C GLU A 152 -13.21 -13.71 1.80
N SER A 153 -12.29 -14.50 2.35
CA SER A 153 -11.40 -14.10 3.44
C SER A 153 -10.11 -14.92 3.45
N ILE A 154 -9.12 -14.43 4.19
CA ILE A 154 -7.85 -15.12 4.43
C ILE A 154 -7.63 -15.21 5.93
N ASP A 155 -7.43 -16.41 6.46
CA ASP A 155 -7.04 -16.57 7.85
C ASP A 155 -5.56 -16.24 8.02
N GLY A 156 -5.28 -15.34 8.94
CA GLY A 156 -3.93 -14.98 9.35
C GLY A 156 -3.93 -14.34 10.73
N PHE A 157 -2.74 -14.19 11.31
CA PHE A 157 -2.61 -13.58 12.63
C PHE A 157 -2.63 -12.06 12.48
N ASP A 158 -3.67 -11.40 12.97
CA ASP A 158 -3.65 -9.94 13.05
C ASP A 158 -2.69 -9.51 14.18
N ASP A 159 -1.47 -9.11 13.80
CA ASP A 159 -0.43 -8.66 14.73
C ASP A 159 -0.89 -7.45 15.59
N THR A 160 -1.93 -6.73 15.16
CA THR A 160 -2.47 -5.57 15.88
C THR A 160 -3.46 -5.95 16.99
N SER A 161 -3.88 -7.22 17.08
CA SER A 161 -4.93 -7.65 18.01
C SER A 161 -4.74 -9.09 18.52
N ILE A 162 -4.13 -9.21 19.70
CA ILE A 162 -4.01 -10.48 20.46
C ILE A 162 -5.38 -11.06 20.87
N LYS A 163 -6.45 -10.23 20.89
CA LYS A 163 -7.73 -10.57 21.55
C LYS A 163 -8.93 -10.80 20.62
N LYS A 164 -8.78 -10.76 19.30
CA LYS A 164 -9.91 -11.04 18.40
C LYS A 164 -10.09 -12.55 18.21
N PRO A 165 -11.29 -13.10 18.50
CA PRO A 165 -11.58 -14.52 18.26
C PRO A 165 -11.66 -14.84 16.77
N ASN A 166 -12.03 -13.86 15.92
CA ASN A 166 -12.04 -14.02 14.47
C ASN A 166 -10.70 -13.54 13.89
N ARG A 167 -9.89 -14.51 13.46
CA ARG A 167 -8.54 -14.35 12.87
C ARG A 167 -8.60 -14.30 11.33
N SER A 168 -9.61 -13.64 10.79
CA SER A 168 -9.82 -13.53 9.35
C SER A 168 -9.61 -12.10 8.88
N PHE A 169 -8.81 -11.95 7.82
CA PHE A 169 -8.80 -10.75 7.01
C PHE A 169 -10.05 -10.79 6.12
N ASP A 170 -11.12 -10.15 6.60
CA ASP A 170 -12.39 -10.08 5.86
C ASP A 170 -12.27 -9.06 4.71
N ARG A 171 -12.82 -9.42 3.53
CA ARG A 171 -12.87 -8.54 2.33
C ARG A 171 -11.49 -8.19 1.74
N VAL A 172 -10.55 -9.13 1.73
CA VAL A 172 -9.34 -8.97 0.90
C VAL A 172 -9.78 -8.82 -0.55
N GLN A 173 -9.50 -7.67 -1.18
CA GLN A 173 -9.81 -7.45 -2.60
C GLN A 173 -8.83 -8.19 -3.51
N ALA A 174 -8.52 -9.45 -3.19
CA ALA A 174 -7.67 -10.32 -4.00
C ALA A 174 -8.53 -11.14 -4.95
N LYS A 175 -8.11 -11.21 -6.22
CA LYS A 175 -8.70 -12.10 -7.22
C LYS A 175 -7.74 -13.23 -7.50
N LEU A 176 -8.26 -14.45 -7.60
CA LEU A 176 -7.49 -15.56 -8.14
C LEU A 176 -7.21 -15.24 -9.61
N LYS A 177 -5.92 -15.22 -9.97
CA LYS A 177 -5.46 -15.18 -11.35
C LYS A 177 -4.86 -16.53 -11.67
N PHE A 178 -5.44 -17.20 -12.65
CA PHE A 178 -4.91 -18.45 -13.17
C PHE A 178 -3.92 -18.16 -14.29
N GLN A 179 -2.93 -19.06 -14.45
CA GLN A 179 -1.94 -18.92 -15.53
C GLN A 179 -2.58 -19.07 -16.92
N ASN A 180 -3.62 -19.89 -17.02
CA ASN A 180 -4.39 -20.12 -18.24
C ASN A 180 -5.82 -20.58 -17.88
N PRO A 181 -6.78 -20.52 -18.83
CA PRO A 181 -8.17 -20.94 -18.62
C PRO A 181 -8.34 -22.42 -18.26
N GLU A 182 -7.42 -23.28 -18.73
CA GLU A 182 -7.44 -24.72 -18.42
C GLU A 182 -7.15 -24.97 -16.93
N SER A 183 -6.22 -24.23 -16.33
CA SER A 183 -5.91 -24.29 -14.90
C SER A 183 -7.09 -23.85 -14.05
N GLU A 184 -7.81 -22.81 -14.50
CA GLU A 184 -9.04 -22.35 -13.84
C GLU A 184 -10.13 -23.42 -13.89
N ALA A 185 -10.35 -24.03 -15.07
CA ALA A 185 -11.33 -25.09 -15.24
C ALA A 185 -10.99 -26.35 -14.42
N GLN A 186 -9.72 -26.75 -14.39
CA GLN A 186 -9.26 -27.89 -13.57
C GLN A 186 -9.47 -27.64 -12.08
N PHE A 187 -9.10 -26.45 -11.60
CA PHE A 187 -9.29 -26.08 -10.21
C PHE A 187 -10.77 -26.01 -9.82
N LEU A 188 -11.60 -25.40 -10.67
CA LEU A 188 -13.06 -25.37 -10.49
C LEU A 188 -13.67 -26.76 -10.44
N ASN A 189 -13.22 -27.67 -11.31
CA ASN A 189 -13.72 -29.05 -11.32
C ASN A 189 -13.32 -29.82 -10.06
N HIS A 190 -12.09 -29.62 -9.57
CA HIS A 190 -11.63 -30.22 -8.33
C HIS A 190 -12.46 -29.76 -7.13
N LEU A 191 -12.67 -28.44 -7.00
CA LEU A 191 -13.47 -27.87 -5.91
C LEU A 191 -14.94 -28.34 -5.93
N ARG A 192 -15.52 -28.53 -7.12
CA ARG A 192 -16.89 -29.05 -7.28
C ARG A 192 -17.04 -30.52 -6.92
N GLN A 193 -15.95 -31.29 -6.93
CA GLN A 193 -15.98 -32.72 -6.58
C GLN A 193 -15.88 -32.95 -5.06
N GLU A 194 -15.33 -32.00 -4.32
CA GLU A 194 -15.09 -32.14 -2.87
C GLU A 194 -16.24 -31.60 -1.99
N ASP A 195 -16.99 -30.59 -2.43
CA ASP A 195 -18.05 -29.95 -1.62
C ASP A 195 -19.45 -30.08 -2.24
N ASN A 196 -20.31 -30.90 -1.62
CA ASN A 196 -21.74 -31.05 -1.97
C ASN A 196 -22.64 -30.00 -1.29
N SER A 197 -22.07 -29.04 -0.56
CA SER A 197 -22.80 -28.04 0.23
C SER A 197 -22.29 -26.63 -0.08
N GLU A 198 -23.17 -25.81 -0.65
CA GLU A 198 -23.10 -24.35 -0.77
C GLU A 198 -21.74 -23.72 -1.11
N GLY A 199 -21.16 -24.00 -2.29
CA GLY A 199 -20.30 -23.06 -3.03
C GLY A 199 -19.21 -22.33 -2.23
N LYS A 200 -18.71 -22.92 -1.16
CA LYS A 200 -17.69 -22.35 -0.26
C LYS A 200 -16.70 -23.44 0.03
N CYS A 201 -15.41 -23.14 -0.12
CA CYS A 201 -14.34 -24.10 0.09
C CYS A 201 -13.17 -23.42 0.81
N VAL A 202 -12.41 -24.17 1.60
CA VAL A 202 -11.21 -23.67 2.27
C VAL A 202 -9.97 -24.36 1.72
N ILE A 203 -9.02 -23.60 1.20
CA ILE A 203 -7.76 -24.15 0.67
C ILE A 203 -6.53 -23.58 1.39
N LEU A 204 -5.42 -24.30 1.33
CA LEU A 204 -4.13 -23.77 1.76
C LEU A 204 -3.60 -22.77 0.72
N GLY A 205 -3.33 -21.55 1.15
CA GLY A 205 -2.73 -20.50 0.35
C GLY A 205 -1.28 -20.25 0.74
N ARG A 206 -0.43 -20.01 -0.26
CA ARG A 206 0.90 -19.45 -0.05
C ARG A 206 1.05 -18.18 -0.87
N ILE A 207 1.42 -17.10 -0.20
CA ILE A 207 1.78 -15.85 -0.87
C ILE A 207 3.09 -16.06 -1.61
N TYR A 208 3.09 -15.77 -2.91
CA TYR A 208 4.29 -15.90 -3.73
C TYR A 208 5.12 -14.62 -3.62
N GLU A 209 6.17 -14.68 -2.80
CA GLU A 209 6.96 -13.53 -2.35
C GLU A 209 7.50 -12.69 -3.52
N LYS A 210 8.02 -13.33 -4.57
CA LYS A 210 8.52 -12.64 -5.77
C LYS A 210 7.41 -11.85 -6.47
N LYS A 211 6.23 -12.44 -6.64
CA LYS A 211 5.10 -11.75 -7.29
C LYS A 211 4.53 -10.62 -6.44
N PHE A 212 4.53 -10.78 -5.13
CA PHE A 212 4.11 -9.71 -4.20
C PHE A 212 5.08 -8.52 -4.22
N ALA A 213 6.38 -8.79 -4.27
CA ALA A 213 7.39 -7.75 -4.44
C ALA A 213 7.23 -7.03 -5.80
N GLU A 214 7.01 -7.79 -6.88
CA GLU A 214 6.74 -7.25 -8.22
C GLU A 214 5.42 -6.46 -8.31
N SER A 215 4.43 -6.79 -7.48
CA SER A 215 3.14 -6.09 -7.42
C SER A 215 3.13 -4.91 -6.45
N PHE A 216 4.26 -4.65 -5.78
CA PHE A 216 4.39 -3.59 -4.76
C PHE A 216 3.37 -3.71 -3.59
N GLY A 217 2.87 -4.92 -3.36
CA GLY A 217 1.90 -5.22 -2.31
C GLY A 217 0.45 -5.38 -2.76
N GLU A 218 0.19 -5.37 -4.07
CA GLU A 218 -1.10 -5.71 -4.69
C GLU A 218 -1.34 -7.22 -4.91
#